data_AF-A0A1R0M9E5-F1
#
_entry.id   AF-A0A1R0M9E5-F1
#
_cell.length_a   1.000
_cell.length_b   1.000
_cell.length_c   1.000
_cell.angle_alpha   90.00
_cell.angle_beta   90.00
_cell.angle_gamma   90.00
#
_symmetry.space_group_name_H-M   'P 1'
#
loop_
_entity.id
_entity.type
_entity.pdbx_description
1 polymer ?
#
loop_
_entity_poly.entity_id
_entity_poly.type
_entity_poly.pdbx_seq_one_letter_code
_entity_poly.pdbx_strand_id
1 'polypeptide(L)'
;MMLDGDRVAGFVLGSLSFEQRADWGCLEWIAVDPGYQGRGVASRLVKECCARLAAAGAVCVVTDVERRNTASAELMRRNGFAEEATVSLFVRPLAEGSGSARARDASAPRRHLTRAAAERVR
;
A
#
# COMPACT_ATOMS: atom_id res chain seq x y z
N MET A 1 -4.87 13.33 1.24
CA MET A 1 -5.88 13.28 0.16
C MET A 1 -5.62 14.45 -0.79
N MET A 2 -5.90 14.28 -2.08
CA MET A 2 -5.85 15.34 -3.10
C MET A 2 -7.26 15.57 -3.64
N LEU A 3 -7.66 16.84 -3.73
CA LEU A 3 -8.96 17.28 -4.21
C LEU A 3 -8.82 18.04 -5.54
N ASP A 4 -9.86 17.97 -6.37
CA ASP A 4 -10.09 18.81 -7.54
C ASP A 4 -11.54 19.33 -7.48
N GLY A 5 -11.69 20.56 -6.95
CA GLY A 5 -12.99 21.05 -6.47
C GLY A 5 -13.57 20.12 -5.40
N ASP A 6 -14.80 19.66 -5.61
CA ASP A 6 -15.50 18.74 -4.70
C ASP A 6 -15.18 17.25 -4.96
N ARG A 7 -14.28 16.94 -5.91
CA ARG A 7 -13.92 15.57 -6.25
C ARG A 7 -12.64 15.13 -5.56
N VAL A 8 -12.65 13.90 -5.05
CA VAL A 8 -11.43 13.25 -4.55
C VAL A 8 -10.65 12.67 -5.71
N ALA A 9 -9.53 13.30 -6.08
CA ALA A 9 -8.64 12.84 -7.13
C ALA A 9 -7.76 11.67 -6.68
N GLY A 10 -7.50 11.55 -5.37
CA GLY A 10 -6.75 10.43 -4.81
C GLY A 10 -6.49 10.57 -3.32
N PHE A 11 -6.06 9.49 -2.70
CA PHE A 11 -5.71 9.46 -1.28
C PHE A 11 -4.47 8.63 -1.02
N VAL A 12 -3.89 8.87 0.15
CA VAL A 12 -2.82 8.08 0.74
C VAL A 12 -3.11 7.92 2.22
N LEU A 13 -2.88 6.72 2.74
CA LEU A 13 -2.91 6.39 4.15
C LEU A 13 -1.50 5.99 4.59
N GLY A 14 -1.07 6.54 5.71
CA GLY A 14 0.14 6.10 6.37
C GLY A 14 -0.04 6.07 7.88
N SER A 15 0.77 5.26 8.54
CA SER A 15 0.77 5.02 9.97
C SER A 15 2.18 5.09 10.53
N LEU A 16 2.30 5.45 11.81
CA LEU A 16 3.55 5.28 12.55
C LEU A 16 3.64 3.86 13.11
N SER A 17 4.87 3.40 13.25
CA SER A 17 5.26 2.03 13.58
C SER A 17 5.12 1.06 12.40
N PHE A 18 6.16 0.26 12.19
CA PHE A 18 6.14 -0.87 11.29
C PHE A 18 6.69 -2.10 12.00
N GLU A 19 5.84 -3.11 12.18
CA GLU A 19 6.17 -4.29 12.98
C GLU A 19 6.68 -3.89 14.38
N GLN A 20 7.91 -4.30 14.72
CA GLN A 20 8.57 -3.98 16.00
C GLN A 20 9.41 -2.69 15.93
N ARG A 21 9.41 -1.96 14.80
CA ARG A 21 10.16 -0.71 14.61
C ARG A 21 9.23 0.48 14.81
N ALA A 22 9.21 1.03 16.02
CA ALA A 22 8.35 2.15 16.40
C ALA A 22 8.76 3.48 15.74
N ASP A 23 10.01 3.59 15.30
CA ASP A 23 10.59 4.75 14.63
C ASP A 23 10.43 4.72 13.10
N TRP A 24 9.75 3.70 12.55
CA TRP A 24 9.47 3.58 11.13
C TRP A 24 8.02 3.95 10.83
N GLY A 25 7.78 4.62 9.71
CA GLY A 25 6.44 4.87 9.17
C GLY A 25 6.09 3.86 8.09
N CYS A 26 4.81 3.55 7.93
CA CYS A 26 4.28 2.72 6.85
C CYS A 26 3.39 3.54 5.92
N LEU A 27 3.63 3.49 4.61
CA LEU A 27 2.67 3.91 3.59
C LEU A 27 1.85 2.69 3.21
N GLU A 28 0.65 2.60 3.77
CA GLU A 28 -0.20 1.41 3.70
C GLU A 28 -1.05 1.37 2.43
N TRP A 29 -1.67 2.50 2.09
CA TRP A 29 -2.60 2.57 0.96
C TRP A 29 -2.38 3.82 0.15
N ILE A 30 -2.45 3.66 -1.16
CA ILE A 30 -2.51 4.77 -2.09
C ILE A 30 -3.41 4.39 -3.25
N ALA A 31 -4.29 5.32 -3.62
CA ALA A 31 -5.12 5.18 -4.79
C ALA A 31 -5.33 6.54 -5.44
N VAL A 32 -5.43 6.53 -6.77
CA VAL A 32 -5.70 7.71 -7.59
C VAL A 32 -6.84 7.35 -8.53
N ASP A 33 -7.84 8.22 -8.60
CA ASP A 33 -8.94 8.08 -9.53
C ASP A 33 -8.40 7.93 -10.97
N PRO A 34 -8.88 6.96 -11.77
CA PRO A 34 -8.37 6.73 -13.12
C PRO A 34 -8.30 7.97 -14.01
N GLY A 35 -9.25 8.90 -13.90
CA GLY A 35 -9.27 10.15 -14.66
C GLY A 35 -8.13 11.12 -14.31
N TYR A 36 -7.50 10.93 -13.15
CA TYR A 36 -6.41 11.75 -12.62
C TYR A 36 -5.04 11.06 -12.68
N GLN A 37 -4.97 9.81 -13.16
CA GLN A 37 -3.71 9.09 -13.36
C GLN A 37 -2.86 9.71 -14.48
N GLY A 38 -1.55 9.45 -14.45
CA GLY A 38 -0.60 10.04 -15.41
C GLY A 38 -0.28 11.53 -15.18
N ARG A 39 -0.91 12.19 -14.20
CA ARG A 39 -0.73 13.63 -13.90
C ARG A 39 0.18 13.91 -12.69
N GLY A 40 0.91 12.90 -12.22
CA GLY A 40 1.79 13.00 -11.04
C GLY A 40 1.09 13.06 -9.68
N VAL A 41 -0.23 12.84 -9.62
CA VAL A 41 -1.02 12.86 -8.37
C VAL A 41 -0.47 11.88 -7.33
N ALA A 42 -0.18 10.64 -7.74
CA ALA A 42 0.34 9.62 -6.84
C ALA A 42 1.69 10.02 -6.22
N SER A 43 2.62 10.55 -7.03
CA SER A 43 3.93 11.01 -6.52
C SER A 43 3.79 12.17 -5.53
N ARG A 44 2.84 13.09 -5.75
CA ARG A 44 2.56 14.16 -4.78
C ARG A 44 2.05 13.60 -3.46
N LEU A 45 1.12 12.65 -3.53
CA LEU A 45 0.58 11.96 -2.35
C LEU A 45 1.68 11.19 -1.59
N VAL A 46 2.56 10.47 -2.28
CA VAL A 46 3.70 9.76 -1.65
C VAL A 46 4.60 10.75 -0.91
N LYS A 47 5.02 11.84 -1.57
CA LYS A 47 5.89 12.85 -0.95
C LYS A 47 5.27 13.49 0.28
N GLU A 48 3.98 13.83 0.20
CA GLU A 48 3.23 14.38 1.33
C GLU A 48 3.13 13.38 2.49
N CYS A 49 2.89 12.09 2.19
CA CYS A 49 2.87 11.05 3.20
C CYS A 49 4.23 10.92 3.90
N CYS A 50 5.32 10.84 3.14
CA CYS A 50 6.67 10.76 3.69
C CYS A 50 7.02 11.99 4.54
N ALA A 51 6.67 13.20 4.08
CA ALA A 51 6.90 14.42 4.84
C ALA A 51 6.15 14.41 6.17
N ARG A 52 4.88 13.96 6.20
CA ARG A 52 4.10 13.86 7.43
C ARG A 52 4.64 12.80 8.38
N LEU A 53 5.04 11.64 7.88
CA LEU A 53 5.64 10.59 8.70
C LEU A 53 6.96 11.05 9.31
N ALA A 54 7.82 11.71 8.52
CA ALA A 54 9.07 12.28 9.01
C ALA A 54 8.84 13.37 10.07
N ALA A 55 7.88 14.28 9.83
CA ALA A 55 7.50 15.30 10.82
C ALA A 55 6.94 14.69 12.12
N ALA A 56 6.37 13.49 12.04
CA ALA A 56 5.88 12.72 13.18
C ALA A 56 6.96 11.82 13.83
N GLY A 57 8.23 11.91 13.39
CA GLY A 57 9.38 11.24 14.00
C GLY A 57 9.84 9.97 13.29
N ALA A 58 9.27 9.62 12.14
CA ALA A 58 9.74 8.45 11.39
C ALA A 58 11.14 8.68 10.78
N VAL A 59 12.07 7.75 11.03
CA VAL A 59 13.42 7.79 10.43
C VAL A 59 13.48 7.07 9.08
N CYS A 60 12.50 6.22 8.79
CA CYS A 60 12.33 5.51 7.52
C CYS A 60 10.83 5.38 7.19
N VAL A 61 10.50 5.24 5.91
CA VAL A 61 9.15 4.93 5.44
C VAL A 61 9.20 3.64 4.62
N VAL A 62 8.31 2.71 4.91
CA VAL A 62 8.19 1.42 4.21
C VAL A 62 6.82 1.26 3.59
N THR A 63 6.74 0.43 2.56
CA THR A 63 5.49 0.01 1.93
C THR A 63 5.69 -1.36 1.30
N ASP A 64 4.68 -2.22 1.32
CA ASP A 64 4.69 -3.46 0.56
C ASP A 64 4.03 -3.26 -0.80
N VAL A 65 4.62 -3.87 -1.82
CA VAL A 65 4.10 -3.85 -3.18
C VAL A 65 3.92 -5.29 -3.65
N GLU A 66 2.69 -5.64 -4.04
CA GLU A 66 2.42 -6.91 -4.70
C GLU A 66 3.33 -7.08 -5.93
N ARG A 67 4.00 -8.22 -6.06
CA ARG A 67 5.04 -8.45 -7.09
C ARG A 67 4.54 -8.17 -8.52
N ARG A 68 3.26 -8.41 -8.79
CA ARG A 68 2.63 -8.18 -10.10
C ARG A 68 2.20 -6.73 -10.34
N ASN A 69 2.20 -5.88 -9.32
CA ASN A 69 1.81 -4.49 -9.39
C ASN A 69 3.00 -3.60 -9.82
N THR A 70 3.41 -3.75 -11.08
CA THR A 70 4.54 -3.01 -11.66
C THR A 70 4.34 -1.49 -11.59
N ALA A 71 3.10 -1.01 -11.76
CA ALA A 71 2.77 0.41 -11.67
C ALA A 71 3.10 0.99 -10.28
N SER A 72 2.74 0.28 -9.20
CA SER A 72 3.10 0.69 -7.84
C SER A 72 4.60 0.57 -7.58
N ALA A 73 5.24 -0.51 -8.04
CA ALA A 73 6.68 -0.69 -7.87
C ALA A 73 7.48 0.45 -8.53
N GLU A 74 7.11 0.85 -9.74
CA GLU A 74 7.71 1.99 -10.42
C GLU A 74 7.40 3.31 -9.72
N LEU A 75 6.17 3.49 -9.21
CA LEU A 75 5.81 4.67 -8.43
C LEU A 75 6.72 4.81 -7.21
N MET A 76 6.96 3.72 -6.48
CA MET A 76 7.83 3.73 -5.29
C MET A 76 9.28 4.03 -5.67
N ARG A 77 9.83 3.35 -6.69
CA ARG A 77 11.20 3.61 -7.17
C ARG A 77 11.41 5.06 -7.63
N ARG A 78 10.45 5.63 -8.38
CA ARG A 78 10.49 7.04 -8.80
C ARG A 78 10.42 8.03 -7.63
N ASN A 79 9.93 7.62 -6.47
CA ASN A 79 9.86 8.44 -5.26
C ASN A 79 10.93 8.07 -4.22
N GLY A 80 12.00 7.37 -4.63
CA GLY A 80 13.18 7.15 -3.80
C GLY A 80 13.12 5.92 -2.89
N PHE A 81 12.09 5.08 -3.01
CA PHE A 81 12.06 3.79 -2.32
C PHE A 81 12.96 2.78 -3.05
N ALA A 82 13.72 2.01 -2.28
CA ALA A 82 14.48 0.86 -2.76
C ALA A 82 13.80 -0.45 -2.34
N GLU A 83 13.99 -1.50 -3.13
CA GLU A 83 13.51 -2.84 -2.78
C GLU A 83 14.51 -3.50 -1.83
N GLU A 84 14.10 -3.73 -0.58
CA GLU A 84 14.96 -4.33 0.46
C GLU A 84 14.74 -5.85 0.61
N ALA A 85 13.51 -6.33 0.44
CA ALA A 85 13.18 -7.75 0.58
C ALA A 85 11.90 -8.13 -0.18
N THR A 86 11.79 -9.39 -0.60
CA THR A 86 10.50 -10.00 -0.95
C THR A 86 10.07 -10.99 0.13
N VAL A 87 8.79 -10.97 0.50
CA VAL A 87 8.17 -11.95 1.40
C VAL A 87 7.07 -12.73 0.68
N SER A 88 6.80 -13.95 1.17
CA SER A 88 5.65 -14.75 0.74
C SER A 88 4.57 -14.70 1.81
N LEU A 89 3.34 -14.37 1.40
CA LEU A 89 2.18 -14.44 2.27
C LEU A 89 1.57 -15.85 2.24
N PHE A 90 1.48 -16.50 3.40
CA PHE A 90 0.81 -17.79 3.54
C PHE A 90 -0.63 -17.57 3.99
N VAL A 91 -1.58 -18.21 3.31
CA VAL A 91 -3.02 -18.06 3.57
C VAL A 91 -3.61 -19.42 3.88
N ARG A 92 -4.21 -19.56 5.07
CA ARG A 92 -5.04 -20.72 5.44
C ARG A 92 -6.51 -20.28 5.51
N PRO A 93 -7.39 -20.80 4.63
CA PRO A 93 -8.83 -20.59 4.77
C PRO A 93 -9.33 -21.11 6.13
N LEU A 94 -10.14 -20.32 6.84
CA LEU A 94 -10.72 -20.71 8.13
C LEU A 94 -12.11 -21.33 8.03
N ALA A 95 -12.76 -21.22 6.87
CA ALA A 95 -13.98 -21.92 6.53
C ALA A 95 -13.86 -22.46 5.10
N GLU A 96 -14.18 -23.73 4.88
CA GLU A 96 -14.46 -24.19 3.53
C GLU A 96 -15.77 -23.54 3.11
N GLY A 97 -15.72 -22.64 2.14
CA GLY A 97 -16.94 -22.12 1.54
C GLY A 97 -17.75 -23.29 1.01
N SER A 98 -18.87 -23.60 1.64
CA SER A 98 -19.84 -24.55 1.12
C SER A 98 -20.25 -24.11 -0.27
N GLY A 99 -19.79 -24.85 -1.28
CA GLY A 99 -20.43 -24.99 -2.59
C GLY A 99 -20.75 -23.71 -3.37
N SER A 100 -19.81 -23.28 -4.20
CA SER A 100 -20.01 -23.07 -5.65
C SER A 100 -18.84 -22.24 -6.17
N ALA A 101 -17.92 -22.93 -6.83
CA ALA A 101 -17.00 -22.30 -7.77
C ALA A 101 -17.81 -21.73 -8.93
N ARG A 102 -18.42 -20.55 -8.75
CA ARG A 102 -18.70 -19.68 -9.90
C ARG A 102 -17.40 -18.98 -10.23
N ALA A 103 -17.01 -19.18 -11.48
CA ALA A 103 -15.85 -18.64 -12.17
C ALA A 103 -15.28 -17.42 -11.45
N ARG A 104 -13.99 -17.51 -11.06
CA ARG A 104 -13.21 -16.34 -10.69
C ARG A 104 -13.23 -15.42 -11.91
N ASP A 105 -14.19 -14.50 -11.93
CA ASP A 105 -14.26 -13.44 -12.91
C ASP A 105 -12.93 -12.67 -12.79
N ALA A 106 -12.15 -12.72 -13.86
CA ALA A 106 -10.85 -12.05 -13.96
C ALA A 106 -10.98 -10.50 -13.91
N SER A 107 -12.22 -10.00 -13.82
CA SER A 107 -12.60 -8.59 -13.76
C SER A 107 -12.69 -8.00 -12.35
N ALA A 108 -12.81 -8.81 -11.28
CA ALA A 108 -12.98 -8.25 -9.94
C ALA A 108 -11.63 -7.70 -9.39
N PRO A 109 -11.57 -6.44 -8.88
CA PRO A 109 -10.35 -5.93 -8.27
C PRO A 109 -10.01 -6.81 -7.05
N ARG A 110 -8.88 -7.50 -7.14
CA ARG A 110 -8.39 -8.36 -6.06
C ARG A 110 -8.26 -7.53 -4.80
N ARG A 111 -8.85 -8.02 -3.71
CA ARG A 111 -8.72 -7.42 -2.37
C ARG A 111 -7.24 -7.25 -2.06
N HIS A 112 -6.80 -6.00 -1.92
CA HIS A 112 -5.51 -5.66 -1.36
C HIS A 112 -5.49 -6.16 0.09
N LEU A 113 -4.55 -7.04 0.40
CA LEU A 113 -4.42 -7.66 1.71
C LEU A 113 -3.67 -6.68 2.61
N THR A 114 -4.31 -6.17 3.66
CA THR A 114 -3.60 -5.47 4.74
C THR A 114 -2.85 -6.46 5.60
N ARG A 115 -1.57 -6.21 5.84
CA ARG A 115 -0.77 -6.99 6.77
C ARG A 115 -1.22 -6.72 8.21
N ALA A 116 -1.55 -7.77 8.95
CA ALA A 116 -1.52 -7.74 10.42
C ALA A 116 -0.09 -8.07 10.86
N ALA A 117 0.48 -7.26 11.75
CA ALA A 117 1.83 -7.49 12.29
C ALA A 117 1.89 -8.89 12.94
N ALA A 118 2.78 -9.75 12.45
CA ALA A 118 3.05 -11.05 13.04
C ALA A 118 4.34 -10.94 13.86
N GLU A 119 4.21 -11.09 15.18
CA GLU A 119 5.34 -11.21 16.10
C GLU A 119 6.12 -12.49 15.79
N ARG A 120 7.45 -12.38 15.66
CA ARG A 120 8.33 -13.55 15.65
C ARG A 120 8.45 -14.07 17.07
N VAL A 121 7.73 -15.14 17.38
CA VAL A 121 8.06 -16.03 18.50
C VAL A 121 9.48 -16.56 18.23
N ARG A 122 10.39 -16.32 19.19
CA ARG A 122 11.77 -16.83 19.16
C ARG A 122 11.82 -18.31 19.51
#